data_AF-A0A143YF26-F1
#
_entry.id   AF-A0A143YF26-F1
#
_cell.length_a   1.000
_cell.length_b   1.000
_cell.length_c   1.000
_cell.angle_alpha   90.00
_cell.angle_beta   90.00
_cell.angle_gamma   90.00
#
_symmetry.space_group_name_H-M   'P 1'
#
loop_
_entity.id
_entity.type
_entity.pdbx_description
1 polymer ?
#
loop_
_entity_poly.entity_id
_entity_poly.type
_entity_poly.pdbx_seq_one_letter_code
_entity_poly.pdbx_strand_id
1 'polypeptide(L)'
;MKYHVISAKRFGWEDMYDHFFFATSEFSEHEALAQFEPVEKMTEKNGRVFPYIGYEFDGETFYSVEYRGTATQQEYDDFKD
;
A
#
# COMPACT_ATOMS: atom_id res chain seq x y z
N MET A 1 12.16 -14.14 11.31
CA MET A 1 12.22 -13.13 10.23
C MET A 1 11.38 -11.92 10.64
N LYS A 2 11.69 -10.73 10.14
CA LYS A 2 10.89 -9.53 10.33
C LYS A 2 10.52 -8.94 8.97
N TYR A 3 9.38 -8.27 8.91
CA TYR A 3 8.84 -7.67 7.71
C TYR A 3 8.46 -6.22 7.96
N HIS A 4 8.82 -5.32 7.05
CA HIS A 4 8.17 -4.03 6.91
C HIS A 4 6.72 -4.25 6.48
N VAL A 5 5.79 -3.59 7.14
CA VAL A 5 4.36 -3.68 6.84
C VAL A 5 3.91 -2.38 6.19
N ILE A 6 3.33 -2.49 5.00
CA ILE A 6 2.72 -1.37 4.28
C ILE A 6 1.23 -1.65 4.13
N SER A 7 0.43 -0.69 4.58
CA SER A 7 -1.02 -0.70 4.41
C SER A 7 -1.39 0.17 3.21
N ALA A 8 -2.01 -0.43 2.20
CA ALA A 8 -2.42 0.27 0.99
C ALA A 8 -3.94 0.32 0.92
N LYS A 9 -4.51 1.53 0.87
CA LYS A 9 -5.95 1.74 0.81
C LYS A 9 -6.46 1.52 -0.62
N ARG A 10 -7.47 0.66 -0.80
CA ARG A 10 -8.14 0.46 -2.09
C ARG A 10 -9.00 1.67 -2.46
N PHE A 11 -9.25 1.86 -3.76
CA PHE A 11 -10.23 2.85 -4.21
C PHE A 11 -11.65 2.41 -3.86
N GLY A 12 -12.45 3.34 -3.34
CA GLY A 12 -13.84 3.08 -2.97
C GLY A 12 -14.29 3.97 -1.82
N TRP A 13 -15.56 3.85 -1.46
CA TRP A 13 -16.14 4.52 -0.29
C TRP A 13 -15.91 3.74 1.00
N GLU A 14 -15.57 2.46 0.89
CA GLU A 14 -15.29 1.59 2.02
C GLU A 14 -13.82 1.68 2.42
N ASP A 15 -13.55 1.59 3.72
CA ASP A 15 -12.21 1.56 4.29
C ASP A 15 -11.59 0.16 4.14
N MET A 16 -11.33 -0.23 2.89
CA MET A 16 -10.66 -1.47 2.53
C MET A 16 -9.16 -1.25 2.33
N TYR A 17 -8.35 -2.12 2.93
CA TYR A 17 -6.90 -2.04 2.87
C TYR A 17 -6.31 -3.41 2.54
N ASP A 18 -5.29 -3.40 1.69
CA ASP A 18 -4.39 -4.54 1.51
C ASP A 18 -3.13 -4.30 2.32
N HIS A 19 -2.53 -5.38 2.83
CA HIS A 19 -1.33 -5.31 3.65
C HIS A 19 -0.20 -6.07 2.96
N PHE A 20 0.88 -5.36 2.70
CA PHE A 20 2.05 -5.86 2.00
C PHE A 20 3.23 -5.97 2.97
N PHE A 21 4.00 -7.03 2.80
CA PHE A 21 5.07 -7.40 3.71
C PHE A 21 6.38 -7.54 2.94
N PHE A 22 7.38 -6.75 3.33
CA PHE A 22 8.71 -6.74 2.70
C PHE A 22 9.76 -7.16 3.72
N ALA A 23 10.61 -8.12 3.41
CA ALA A 23 11.60 -8.62 4.35
C ALA A 23 12.59 -7.52 4.77
N THR A 24 12.75 -7.27 6.08
CA THR A 24 13.69 -6.25 6.58
C THR A 24 15.15 -6.58 6.33
N SER A 25 15.44 -7.82 5.91
CA SER A 25 16.78 -8.26 5.49
C SER A 25 17.12 -7.85 4.06
N GLU A 26 16.11 -7.50 3.26
CA GLU A 26 16.25 -7.19 1.83
C GLU A 26 15.88 -5.74 1.52
N PHE A 27 14.96 -5.16 2.28
CA PHE A 27 14.47 -3.80 2.10
C PHE A 27 14.66 -3.01 3.40
N SER A 28 15.07 -1.76 3.27
CA SER A 28 14.80 -0.73 4.26
C SER A 28 13.35 -0.26 4.21
N GLU A 29 12.91 0.48 5.22
CA GLU A 29 11.59 1.13 5.24
C GLU A 29 11.35 1.99 3.99
N HIS A 30 12.35 2.77 3.59
CA HIS A 30 12.26 3.64 2.42
C HIS A 30 12.14 2.84 1.12
N GLU A 31 12.92 1.77 0.97
CA GLU A 31 12.88 0.91 -0.22
C GLU A 31 11.56 0.13 -0.32
N ALA A 32 10.99 -0.29 0.81
CA ALA A 32 9.68 -0.93 0.85
C ALA A 32 8.58 0.05 0.40
N LEU A 33 8.58 1.28 0.91
CA LEU A 33 7.63 2.31 0.48
C LEU A 33 7.82 2.68 -1.00
N ALA A 34 9.06 2.73 -1.47
CA ALA A 34 9.40 3.04 -2.85
C ALA A 34 8.93 1.99 -3.87
N GLN A 35 8.49 0.80 -3.42
CA GLN A 35 7.83 -0.17 -4.31
C GLN A 35 6.49 0.35 -4.85
N PHE A 36 5.87 1.31 -4.15
CA PHE A 36 4.60 1.90 -4.53
C PHE A 36 4.83 3.19 -5.31
N GLU A 37 4.78 3.10 -6.64
CA GLU A 37 5.12 4.21 -7.52
C GLU A 37 3.97 5.23 -7.60
N PRO A 38 4.21 6.52 -7.33
CA PRO A 38 3.16 7.52 -7.46
C PRO A 38 2.83 7.76 -8.93
N VAL A 39 1.55 7.71 -9.27
CA VAL A 39 1.04 7.91 -10.63
C VAL A 39 -0.09 8.95 -10.64
N GLU A 40 -0.06 9.87 -11.59
CA GLU A 40 -1.18 10.78 -11.80
C GLU A 40 -2.33 10.05 -12.49
N LYS A 41 -3.51 10.13 -11.89
CA LYS A 41 -4.75 9.51 -12.37
C LYS A 41 -5.87 10.54 -12.35
N MET A 42 -6.97 10.22 -13.01
CA MET A 42 -8.16 11.06 -13.08
C MET A 42 -9.31 10.38 -12.35
N THR A 43 -10.05 11.13 -11.54
CA THR A 43 -11.29 10.66 -10.89
C THR A 43 -12.45 11.56 -11.27
N GLU A 44 -13.63 10.99 -11.45
CA GLU A 44 -14.86 11.74 -11.71
C GLU A 44 -15.67 11.88 -10.43
N LYS A 45 -16.02 13.13 -10.09
CA LYS A 45 -16.91 13.44 -8.97
C LYS A 45 -17.89 14.51 -9.40
N ASN A 46 -19.19 14.21 -9.29
CA ASN A 46 -20.28 15.11 -9.67
C ASN A 46 -20.15 15.64 -11.12
N GLY A 47 -19.79 14.78 -12.07
CA GLY A 47 -19.62 15.14 -13.49
C GLY A 47 -18.41 16.04 -13.79
N ARG A 48 -17.46 16.15 -12.84
CA ARG A 48 -16.20 16.87 -13.02
C ARG A 48 -15.03 15.91 -12.82
N VAL A 49 -14.03 16.02 -13.68
CA VAL A 49 -12.81 15.21 -13.62
C VAL A 49 -11.74 16.00 -12.86
N PHE A 50 -11.10 15.35 -11.89
CA PHE A 50 -10.02 15.91 -11.10
C PHE A 50 -8.80 14.99 -11.15
N PRO A 51 -7.58 15.56 -11.28
CA PRO A 51 -6.37 14.78 -11.11
C PRO A 51 -6.20 14.40 -9.63
N TYR A 52 -5.65 13.22 -9.39
CA TYR A 52 -5.19 12.78 -8.08
C TYR A 52 -3.93 11.90 -8.25
N ILE A 53 -3.15 11.76 -7.18
CA ILE A 53 -2.01 10.83 -7.15
C ILE A 53 -2.47 9.51 -6.54
N GLY A 54 -2.40 8.44 -7.33
CA GLY A 54 -2.51 7.07 -6.86
C GLY A 54 -1.13 6.43 -6.70
N TYR A 55 -1.08 5.24 -6.14
CA TYR A 55 0.14 4.48 -5.91
C TYR A 55 0.03 3.12 -6.59
N GLU A 56 0.86 2.85 -7.59
CA GLU A 56 0.86 1.58 -8.32
C GLU A 56 1.84 0.57 -7.72
N PHE A 57 1.37 -0.66 -7.55
CA PHE A 57 2.18 -1.80 -7.14
C PHE A 57 1.57 -3.08 -7.70
N ASP A 58 2.39 -3.92 -8.32
CA ASP A 58 2.01 -5.21 -8.92
C ASP A 58 0.76 -5.14 -9.85
N GLY A 59 0.64 -4.05 -10.62
CA GLY A 59 -0.46 -3.82 -11.55
C GLY A 59 -1.77 -3.34 -10.91
N GLU A 60 -1.84 -3.19 -9.59
CA GLU A 60 -2.95 -2.56 -8.88
C GLU A 60 -2.64 -1.09 -8.55
N THR A 61 -3.67 -0.24 -8.49
CA THR A 61 -3.55 1.16 -8.04
C THR A 61 -4.26 1.33 -6.71
N PHE A 62 -3.56 1.94 -5.75
CA PHE A 62 -4.06 2.26 -4.40
C PHE A 62 -4.26 3.78 -4.23
N TYR A 63 -5.20 4.15 -3.38
CA TYR A 63 -5.50 5.56 -3.08
C TYR A 63 -4.44 6.20 -2.20
N SER A 64 -3.93 5.45 -1.22
CA SER A 64 -2.88 5.90 -0.31
C SER A 64 -2.13 4.71 0.23
N VAL A 65 -0.85 4.90 0.58
CA VAL A 65 0.00 3.89 1.21
C VAL A 65 0.56 4.44 2.50
N GLU A 66 0.64 3.60 3.54
CA GLU A 66 1.13 3.98 4.86
C GLU A 66 2.05 2.88 5.42
N TYR A 67 3.21 3.28 5.92
CA TYR A 67 4.08 2.36 6.66
C TYR A 67 3.57 2.15 8.08
N ARG A 68 3.41 0.89 8.48
CA ARG A 68 2.84 0.49 9.78
C ARG A 68 3.89 0.00 10.79
N GLY A 69 5.17 0.01 10.44
CA GLY A 69 6.24 -0.53 11.26
C GLY A 69 6.69 -1.92 10.81
N THR A 70 7.25 -2.71 11.73
CA THR A 70 7.73 -4.06 11.45
C THR A 70 6.91 -5.13 12.17
N ALA A 71 6.58 -6.22 11.49
CA ALA A 71 5.98 -7.41 12.07
C ALA A 71 6.98 -8.57 12.13
N THR A 72 6.85 -9.43 13.14
CA THR A 72 7.51 -10.73 13.21
C THR A 72 6.85 -11.75 12.27
N GLN A 73 7.48 -12.91 12.08
CA GLN A 73 6.89 -14.01 11.29
C GLN A 73 5.55 -14.46 11.86
N GLN A 74 5.42 -14.59 13.19
CA GLN A 74 4.18 -15.02 13.82
C GLN A 74 3.06 -14.02 13.55
N GLU A 75 3.32 -12.72 13.73
CA GLU A 75 2.32 -11.66 13.46
C GLU A 75 1.92 -11.65 11.97
N TYR A 76 2.85 -11.92 11.05
CA TYR A 76 2.54 -12.07 9.62
C TYR A 76 1.64 -13.27 9.33
N ASP A 77 1.89 -14.41 9.98
CA ASP A 77 1.09 -15.62 9.80
C ASP A 77 -0.34 -15.36 10.32
N ASP A 78 -0.49 -14.66 11.45
CA ASP A 78 -1.78 -14.26 12.02
C ASP A 78 -2.59 -13.30 11.12
N PHE A 79 -1.94 -12.56 10.19
CA PHE A 79 -2.62 -11.70 9.21
C PHE A 79 -3.26 -12.47 8.04
N LYS A 80 -2.89 -13.74 7.85
CA LYS A 80 -3.30 -14.56 6.70
C LYS A 80 -4.41 -15.57 6.99
N ASP A 81 -4.65 -15.86 8.26
CA ASP A 81 -5.73 -16.74 8.75
C ASP A 81 -7.05 -15.97 8.95
#